data_AF-A0A932FLU7-F1
#
_entry.id   AF-A0A932FLU7-F1
#
_cell.length_a   1.000
_cell.length_b   1.000
_cell.length_c   1.000
_cell.angle_alpha   90.00
_cell.angle_beta   90.00
_cell.angle_gamma   90.00
#
_symmetry.space_group_name_H-M   'P 1'
#
loop_
_entity.id
_entity.type
_entity.pdbx_description
1 polymer ?
#
loop_
_entity_poly.entity_id
_entity_poly.type
_entity_poly.pdbx_seq_one_letter_code
_entity_poly.pdbx_strand_id
1 'polypeptide(L)'
;MSRTGESDRPSGLDQGHSPTRPAAVDFVAAILVFGGLFGMTQLFVGDFVITGSLPAKGPILGIAAILYGASIGLGLLIRTGRAWLPALNLAGLFALVYFVALGHTVALLLGIVHGAATVMLFRSRGWFEAVARWRQPMGVASSLARGPGDQSPTGSSKRPSSRRPSGRR
;
A
#
# COMPACT_ATOMS: atom_id res chain seq x y z
N MET A 1 -23.51 -52.93 -23.15
CA MET A 1 -22.30 -52.12 -23.45
C MET A 1 -22.56 -50.71 -22.97
N SER A 2 -22.08 -50.37 -21.77
CA SER A 2 -22.46 -49.19 -21.02
C SER A 2 -21.31 -48.20 -21.02
N ARG A 3 -21.44 -47.11 -21.79
CA ARG A 3 -20.40 -46.07 -21.87
C ARG A 3 -21.02 -44.72 -22.23
N THR A 4 -21.73 -44.09 -21.30
CA THR A 4 -22.15 -42.67 -21.40
C THR A 4 -22.49 -42.18 -19.99
N GLY A 5 -21.52 -41.58 -19.29
CA GLY A 5 -21.78 -41.04 -17.95
C GLY A 5 -20.61 -40.31 -17.30
N GLU A 6 -19.64 -39.81 -18.07
CA GLU A 6 -18.45 -39.15 -17.50
C GLU A 6 -17.94 -38.05 -18.44
N SER A 7 -18.72 -36.99 -18.64
CA SER A 7 -18.24 -35.78 -19.35
C SER A 7 -18.74 -34.45 -18.79
N ASP A 8 -19.46 -34.44 -17.67
CA ASP A 8 -19.88 -33.22 -16.96
C ASP A 8 -19.25 -33.16 -15.56
N ARG A 9 -17.92 -33.32 -15.46
CA ARG A 9 -17.22 -32.73 -14.33
C ARG A 9 -17.02 -31.26 -14.69
N PRO A 10 -17.71 -30.30 -14.04
CA PRO A 10 -17.43 -28.89 -14.25
C PRO A 10 -15.97 -28.64 -13.87
N SER A 11 -15.13 -28.41 -14.87
CA SER A 11 -13.76 -27.91 -14.74
C SER A 11 -13.72 -26.51 -14.10
N GLY A 12 -14.87 -25.96 -13.70
CA GLY A 12 -15.09 -24.62 -13.18
C GLY A 12 -14.87 -24.49 -11.66
N LEU A 13 -13.85 -25.16 -11.12
CA LEU A 13 -13.15 -24.55 -10.00
C LEU A 13 -12.06 -23.68 -10.63
N ASP A 14 -12.42 -22.45 -10.99
CA ASP A 14 -11.50 -21.36 -11.24
C ASP A 14 -10.58 -21.24 -10.00
N GLN A 15 -9.52 -22.04 -9.99
CA GLN A 15 -8.51 -22.03 -8.94
C GLN A 15 -7.96 -20.61 -8.94
N GLY A 16 -8.29 -19.84 -7.88
CA GLY A 16 -8.11 -18.40 -7.78
C GLY A 16 -6.77 -17.88 -8.29
N HIS A 17 -6.69 -17.66 -9.60
CA HIS A 17 -5.46 -17.31 -10.28
C HIS A 17 -5.10 -15.89 -9.84
N SER A 18 -3.91 -15.72 -9.28
CA SER A 18 -3.44 -14.41 -8.82
C SER A 18 -3.44 -13.43 -10.00
N PRO A 19 -3.99 -12.21 -9.86
CA PRO A 19 -4.01 -11.24 -10.95
C PRO A 19 -2.59 -10.96 -11.47
N THR A 20 -2.38 -11.19 -12.77
CA THR A 20 -1.08 -10.96 -13.42
C THR A 20 -0.63 -9.51 -13.22
N ARG A 21 0.60 -9.32 -12.75
CA ARG A 21 1.14 -7.99 -12.46
C ARG A 21 1.53 -7.26 -13.75
N PRO A 22 1.04 -6.03 -13.99
CA PRO A 22 1.47 -5.22 -15.11
C PRO A 22 2.92 -4.77 -14.96
N ALA A 23 3.72 -4.83 -16.03
CA ALA A 23 5.11 -4.34 -16.03
C ALA A 23 5.22 -2.85 -15.64
N ALA A 24 4.18 -2.06 -15.92
CA ALA A 24 4.11 -0.66 -15.49
C ALA A 24 4.21 -0.49 -13.96
N VAL A 25 3.65 -1.43 -13.17
CA VAL A 25 3.73 -1.38 -11.70
C VAL A 25 5.17 -1.61 -11.23
N ASP A 26 5.89 -2.56 -11.84
CA ASP A 26 7.28 -2.82 -11.48
C ASP A 26 8.21 -1.66 -11.88
N PHE A 27 7.93 -1.02 -13.02
CA PHE A 27 8.63 0.19 -13.46
C PHE A 27 8.42 1.37 -12.50
N VAL A 28 7.17 1.65 -12.11
CA VAL A 28 6.86 2.68 -11.10
C VAL A 28 7.54 2.36 -9.77
N ALA A 29 7.52 1.10 -9.35
CA ALA A 29 8.18 0.68 -8.11
C ALA A 29 9.68 0.95 -8.17
N ALA A 30 10.32 0.66 -9.31
CA ALA A 30 11.72 0.97 -9.53
C ALA A 30 11.98 2.49 -9.47
N ILE A 31 11.13 3.32 -10.09
CA ILE A 31 11.23 4.79 -10.02
C ILE A 31 11.15 5.29 -8.57
N LEU A 32 10.17 4.83 -7.79
CA LEU A 32 10.00 5.29 -6.41
C LEU A 32 11.17 4.88 -5.51
N VAL A 33 11.67 3.65 -5.66
CA VAL A 33 12.83 3.17 -4.91
C VAL A 33 14.09 3.91 -5.33
N PHE A 34 14.35 4.02 -6.63
CA PHE A 34 15.55 4.69 -7.13
C PHE A 34 15.53 6.19 -6.85
N GLY A 35 14.39 6.86 -7.03
CA GLY A 35 14.20 8.27 -6.71
C GLY A 35 14.39 8.54 -5.22
N GLY A 36 13.87 7.67 -4.34
CA GLY A 36 14.11 7.76 -2.91
C GLY A 36 15.57 7.52 -2.51
N LEU A 37 16.22 6.50 -3.09
CA LEU A 37 17.65 6.25 -2.85
C LEU A 37 18.52 7.42 -3.33
N PHE A 38 18.26 7.92 -4.53
CA PHE A 38 18.95 9.08 -5.10
C PHE A 38 18.79 10.31 -4.20
N GLY A 39 17.57 10.62 -3.76
CA GLY A 39 17.31 11.73 -2.83
C GLY A 39 17.99 11.55 -1.47
N MET A 40 18.05 10.32 -0.94
CA MET A 40 18.82 10.01 0.27
C MET A 40 20.31 10.24 0.07
N THR A 41 20.89 9.79 -1.05
CA THR A 41 22.30 10.05 -1.36
C THR A 41 22.59 11.55 -1.44
N GLN A 42 21.70 12.35 -2.04
CA GLN A 42 21.83 13.81 -2.07
C GLN A 42 21.82 14.44 -0.67
N LEU A 43 20.93 13.98 0.22
CA LEU A 43 20.91 14.39 1.63
C LEU A 43 22.23 14.10 2.34
N PHE A 44 22.84 12.94 2.10
CA PHE A 44 24.11 12.54 2.71
C PHE A 44 25.31 13.34 2.17
N VAL A 45 25.33 13.63 0.87
CA VAL A 45 26.42 14.38 0.23
C VAL A 45 26.31 15.89 0.49
N GLY A 46 25.13 16.37 0.88
CA GLY A 46 24.87 17.80 1.09
C GLY A 46 24.67 18.58 -0.22
N ASP A 47 24.49 17.87 -1.33
CA ASP A 47 24.24 18.45 -2.65
C ASP A 47 22.73 18.52 -2.92
N PHE A 48 22.12 19.65 -2.55
CA PHE A 48 20.68 19.85 -2.62
C PHE A 48 20.28 20.49 -3.96
N VAL A 49 19.90 19.65 -4.92
CA VAL A 49 19.42 20.11 -6.24
C VAL A 49 18.17 21.01 -6.16
N ILE A 50 17.39 20.92 -5.08
CA ILE A 50 16.12 21.65 -4.94
C ILE A 50 16.27 23.00 -4.21
N THR A 51 17.25 23.17 -3.31
CA THR A 51 17.26 24.33 -2.41
C THR A 51 18.17 25.47 -2.83
N GLY A 52 18.75 25.43 -4.04
CA GLY A 52 19.45 26.56 -4.68
C GLY A 52 20.08 27.56 -3.69
N SER A 53 21.25 27.25 -3.15
CA SER A 53 22.06 28.09 -2.24
C SER A 53 21.51 28.43 -0.84
N LEU A 54 20.29 28.03 -0.47
CA LEU A 54 19.79 28.27 0.88
C LEU A 54 20.33 27.20 1.86
N PRO A 55 20.98 27.58 2.98
CA PRO A 55 21.44 26.63 3.97
C PRO A 55 20.26 25.84 4.51
N ALA A 56 20.22 24.55 4.21
CA ALA A 56 19.15 23.66 4.62
C ALA A 56 19.06 23.66 6.15
N LYS A 57 18.01 24.26 6.70
CA LYS A 57 17.74 24.24 8.14
C LYS A 57 17.37 22.81 8.55
N GLY A 58 17.86 22.35 9.71
CA GLY A 58 17.65 21.00 10.25
C GLY A 58 16.26 20.38 10.04
N PRO A 59 15.15 21.12 10.24
CA PRO A 59 13.80 20.58 10.01
C PRO A 59 13.51 20.17 8.56
N ILE A 60 14.06 20.89 7.58
CA ILE A 60 13.84 20.61 6.15
C ILE A 60 14.52 19.29 5.77
N LEU A 61 15.73 19.04 6.29
CA LEU A 61 16.45 17.78 6.09
C LEU A 61 15.66 16.59 6.64
N GLY A 62 15.07 16.74 7.83
CA GLY A 62 14.24 15.70 8.45
C GLY A 62 13.03 15.34 7.59
N ILE A 63 12.31 16.34 7.07
CA ILE A 63 11.15 16.12 6.18
C ILE A 63 11.58 15.42 4.89
N ALA A 64 12.68 15.86 4.28
CA ALA A 64 13.21 15.24 3.06
C ALA A 64 13.59 13.77 3.30
N ALA A 65 14.27 13.46 4.41
CA ALA A 65 14.63 12.09 4.76
C ALA A 65 13.39 11.18 4.93
N ILE A 66 12.34 11.70 5.58
CA ILE A 66 11.07 10.97 5.73
C ILE A 66 10.41 10.75 4.37
N LEU A 67 10.36 11.75 3.50
CA LEU A 67 9.75 11.65 2.17
C LEU A 67 10.47 10.62 1.30
N TYR A 68 11.80 10.62 1.28
CA TYR A 68 12.55 9.64 0.49
C TYR A 68 12.48 8.23 1.08
N GLY A 69 12.51 8.09 2.42
CA GLY A 69 12.26 6.81 3.09
C GLY A 69 10.85 6.27 2.78
N ALA A 70 9.84 7.13 2.81
CA ALA A 70 8.47 6.80 2.43
C ALA A 70 8.38 6.39 0.95
N SER A 71 9.13 7.05 0.06
CA SER A 71 9.21 6.68 -1.36
C SER A 71 9.72 5.25 -1.55
N ILE A 72 10.83 4.90 -0.88
CA ILE A 72 11.40 3.55 -0.93
C ILE A 72 10.39 2.52 -0.39
N GLY A 73 9.82 2.78 0.79
CA GLY A 73 8.82 1.91 1.40
C GLY A 73 7.59 1.72 0.50
N LEU A 74 7.06 2.79 -0.07
CA LEU A 74 5.91 2.74 -0.98
C LEU A 74 6.23 1.99 -2.27
N GLY A 75 7.41 2.19 -2.85
CA GLY A 75 7.88 1.43 -4.01
C GLY A 75 7.88 -0.08 -3.76
N LEU A 76 8.30 -0.51 -2.57
CA LEU A 76 8.22 -1.91 -2.16
C LEU A 76 6.77 -2.38 -1.91
N LEU A 77 5.93 -1.55 -1.27
CA LEU A 77 4.54 -1.88 -0.97
C LEU A 77 3.69 -2.03 -2.23
N ILE A 78 3.85 -1.17 -3.24
CA ILE A 78 3.04 -1.26 -4.47
C ILE A 78 3.31 -2.55 -5.26
N ARG A 79 4.50 -3.15 -5.15
CA ARG A 79 4.78 -4.47 -5.74
C ARG A 79 3.86 -5.56 -5.17
N THR A 80 3.42 -5.41 -3.91
CA THR A 80 2.46 -6.34 -3.30
C THR A 80 1.01 -6.01 -3.66
N GLY A 81 0.75 -4.98 -4.46
CA GLY A 81 -0.60 -4.50 -4.75
C GLY A 81 -1.26 -3.76 -3.58
N ARG A 82 -0.46 -3.17 -2.69
CA ARG A 82 -0.91 -2.35 -1.55
C ARG A 82 -0.54 -0.89 -1.75
N ALA A 83 -1.14 -0.02 -0.93
CA ALA A 83 -0.80 1.40 -0.84
C ALA A 83 -0.86 2.19 -2.16
N TRP A 84 -1.79 1.82 -3.07
CA TRP A 84 -2.00 2.51 -4.33
C TRP A 84 -2.22 4.02 -4.15
N LEU A 85 -3.15 4.42 -3.27
CA LEU A 85 -3.47 5.83 -3.01
C LEU A 85 -2.28 6.62 -2.42
N PRO A 86 -1.61 6.17 -1.35
CA PRO A 86 -0.40 6.84 -0.86
C PRO A 86 0.71 6.96 -1.90
N ALA A 87 0.94 5.91 -2.70
CA ALA A 87 1.97 5.94 -3.74
C ALA A 87 1.62 6.93 -4.87
N LEU A 88 0.34 6.98 -5.29
CA LEU A 88 -0.13 7.93 -6.28
C LEU A 88 0.03 9.38 -5.80
N ASN A 89 -0.37 9.65 -4.55
CA ASN A 89 -0.23 10.98 -3.94
C ASN A 89 1.24 11.40 -3.82
N LEU A 90 2.11 10.50 -3.35
CA LEU A 90 3.52 10.82 -3.20
C LEU A 90 4.21 11.04 -4.55
N ALA A 91 3.93 10.19 -5.55
CA ALA A 91 4.46 10.36 -6.89
C ALA A 91 3.99 11.70 -7.51
N GLY A 92 2.72 12.05 -7.34
CA GLY A 92 2.17 13.33 -7.80
C GLY A 92 2.80 14.54 -7.09
N LEU A 93 3.03 14.43 -5.77
CA LEU A 93 3.72 15.46 -5.01
C LEU A 93 5.14 15.66 -5.52
N PHE A 94 5.91 14.59 -5.73
CA PHE A 94 7.25 14.71 -6.31
C PHE A 94 7.22 15.32 -7.69
N ALA A 95 6.31 14.90 -8.57
CA ALA A 95 6.17 15.50 -9.89
C ALA A 95 5.97 17.02 -9.78
N LEU A 96 5.03 17.47 -8.94
CA LEU A 96 4.74 18.89 -8.73
C LEU A 96 5.96 19.65 -8.18
N VAL A 97 6.59 19.14 -7.12
CA VAL A 97 7.75 19.78 -6.49
C VAL A 97 8.90 19.94 -7.50
N TYR A 98 9.18 18.89 -8.28
CA TYR A 98 10.22 18.93 -9.30
C TYR A 98 9.87 19.83 -10.48
N PHE A 99 8.59 19.91 -10.87
CA PHE A 99 8.14 20.84 -11.91
C PHE A 99 8.27 22.30 -11.48
N VAL A 100 8.05 22.63 -10.20
CA VAL A 100 8.20 24.01 -9.70
C VAL A 100 9.66 24.47 -9.69
N ALA A 101 10.63 23.54 -9.64
CA ALA A 101 12.06 23.83 -9.74
C ALA A 101 12.51 24.12 -11.21
N LEU A 102 11.74 24.95 -11.92
CA LEU A 102 12.03 25.41 -13.28
C LEU A 102 13.36 26.18 -13.28
N GLY A 103 14.40 25.58 -13.86
CA GLY A 103 15.76 26.14 -13.87
C GLY A 103 16.84 25.07 -13.73
N HIS A 104 16.50 23.91 -13.17
CA HIS A 104 17.39 22.76 -13.10
C HIS A 104 16.94 21.65 -14.05
N THR A 105 17.71 21.38 -15.11
CA THR A 105 17.40 20.33 -16.10
C THR A 105 17.16 18.96 -15.43
N VAL A 106 17.95 18.63 -14.41
CA VAL A 106 17.81 17.39 -13.64
C VAL A 106 16.46 17.35 -12.90
N ALA A 107 16.04 18.45 -12.28
CA ALA A 107 14.75 18.52 -11.60
C ALA A 107 13.60 18.35 -12.60
N LEU A 108 13.66 19.00 -13.77
CA LEU A 108 12.65 18.85 -14.81
C LEU A 108 12.53 17.39 -15.27
N LEU A 109 13.64 16.70 -15.51
CA LEU A 109 13.65 15.28 -15.87
C LEU A 109 13.02 14.41 -14.78
N LEU A 110 13.37 14.65 -13.51
CA LEU A 110 12.77 13.96 -12.38
C LEU A 110 11.27 14.23 -12.27
N GLY A 111 10.83 15.45 -12.55
CA GLY A 111 9.41 15.83 -12.58
C GLY A 111 8.65 15.10 -13.66
N ILE A 112 9.20 15.00 -14.87
CA ILE A 112 8.61 14.23 -15.98
C ILE A 112 8.51 12.75 -15.62
N VAL A 113 9.58 12.16 -15.07
CA VAL A 113 9.61 10.74 -14.69
C VAL A 113 8.58 10.43 -13.60
N HIS A 114 8.46 11.26 -12.57
CA HIS A 114 7.45 11.10 -11.52
C HIS A 114 6.02 11.38 -12.03
N GLY A 115 5.87 12.33 -12.95
CA GLY A 115 4.60 12.59 -13.64
C GLY A 115 4.14 11.37 -14.45
N ALA A 116 5.04 10.77 -15.22
CA ALA A 116 4.78 9.52 -15.94
C ALA A 116 4.42 8.38 -14.98
N ALA A 117 5.14 8.24 -13.88
CA ALA A 117 4.84 7.24 -12.84
C ALA A 117 3.45 7.43 -12.24
N THR A 118 3.04 8.68 -12.00
CA THR A 118 1.71 9.05 -11.50
C THR A 118 0.61 8.62 -12.49
N VAL A 119 0.79 8.93 -13.77
CA VAL A 119 -0.14 8.51 -14.83
C VAL A 119 -0.21 6.98 -14.95
N MET A 120 0.93 6.29 -14.88
CA MET A 120 0.98 4.82 -14.92
C MET A 120 0.26 4.18 -13.72
N LEU A 121 0.44 4.72 -12.51
CA LEU A 121 -0.28 4.29 -11.31
C LEU A 121 -1.78 4.49 -11.43
N PHE A 122 -2.20 5.63 -11.98
CA PHE A 122 -3.61 5.92 -12.22
C PHE A 122 -4.23 4.92 -13.20
N ARG A 123 -3.56 4.63 -14.32
CA ARG A 123 -4.02 3.65 -15.32
C ARG A 123 -4.00 2.22 -14.80
N SER A 124 -3.12 1.91 -13.85
CA SER A 124 -3.01 0.57 -13.23
C SER A 124 -4.02 0.32 -12.10
N ARG A 125 -4.95 1.26 -11.83
CA ARG A 125 -5.96 1.16 -10.76
C ARG A 125 -6.72 -0.17 -10.78
N GLY A 126 -7.16 -0.63 -11.95
CA GLY A 126 -7.93 -1.88 -12.08
C GLY A 126 -7.18 -3.12 -11.58
N TRP A 127 -5.85 -3.14 -11.72
CA TRP A 127 -5.04 -4.24 -11.18
C TRP A 127 -5.00 -4.22 -9.65
N PHE A 128 -4.85 -3.06 -9.01
CA PHE A 128 -4.87 -2.96 -7.55
C PHE A 128 -6.22 -3.39 -6.97
N GLU A 129 -7.33 -3.03 -7.62
CA GLU A 129 -8.68 -3.47 -7.24
C GLU A 129 -8.85 -4.99 -7.43
N ALA A 130 -8.30 -5.57 -8.50
CA ALA A 130 -8.28 -7.02 -8.70
C ALA A 130 -7.47 -7.75 -7.62
N VAL A 131 -6.28 -7.25 -7.28
CA VAL A 131 -5.45 -7.80 -6.18
C VAL A 131 -6.15 -7.65 -4.84
N ALA A 132 -6.80 -6.53 -4.57
CA ALA A 132 -7.58 -6.34 -3.35
C ALA A 132 -8.71 -7.36 -3.23
N ARG A 133 -9.48 -7.61 -4.30
CA ARG A 133 -10.53 -8.64 -4.34
C ARG A 133 -9.96 -10.05 -4.17
N TRP A 134 -8.87 -10.38 -4.87
CA TRP A 134 -8.19 -11.67 -4.73
C TRP A 134 -7.67 -11.89 -3.30
N ARG A 135 -7.22 -10.82 -2.62
CA ARG A 135 -6.80 -10.79 -1.22
C ARG A 135 -7.94 -10.71 -0.19
N GLN A 136 -9.20 -10.77 -0.61
CA GLN A 136 -10.32 -10.96 0.33
C GLN A 136 -10.69 -12.45 0.57
N PRO A 137 -9.79 -13.46 0.53
CA PRO A 137 -10.21 -14.85 0.51
C PRO A 137 -10.79 -15.24 1.88
N MET A 138 -11.93 -15.93 1.82
CA MET A 138 -12.40 -16.90 2.81
C MET A 138 -12.83 -16.42 4.21
N GLY A 139 -12.50 -15.21 4.67
CA GLY A 139 -12.93 -14.74 6.01
C GLY A 139 -14.45 -14.76 6.23
N VAL A 140 -15.22 -14.45 5.17
CA VAL A 140 -16.69 -14.50 5.19
C VAL A 140 -17.22 -15.94 5.10
N ALA A 141 -16.52 -16.83 4.39
CA ALA A 141 -16.88 -18.24 4.30
C ALA A 141 -16.61 -18.98 5.63
N SER A 142 -15.54 -18.61 6.35
CA SER A 142 -15.22 -19.13 7.69
C SER A 142 -16.22 -18.65 8.75
N SER A 143 -16.73 -17.41 8.64
CA SER A 143 -17.78 -16.90 9.54
C SER A 143 -19.17 -17.47 9.25
N LEU A 144 -19.42 -17.95 8.03
CA LEU A 144 -20.66 -18.63 7.66
C LEU A 144 -20.62 -20.14 7.94
N ALA A 145 -19.45 -20.79 7.82
CA ALA A 145 -19.24 -22.19 8.18
C ALA A 145 -19.21 -22.41 9.71
N ARG A 146 -18.80 -21.39 10.49
CA ARG A 146 -19.04 -21.32 11.93
C ARG A 146 -20.50 -20.89 12.15
N GLY A 147 -21.41 -21.85 11.99
CA GLY A 147 -22.85 -21.59 12.04
C GLY A 147 -23.30 -20.85 13.31
N PRO A 148 -24.47 -20.19 13.29
CA PRO A 148 -25.01 -19.42 14.42
C PRO A 148 -25.22 -20.20 15.73
N GLY A 149 -25.02 -21.52 15.73
CA GLY A 149 -25.40 -22.44 16.79
C GLY A 149 -24.35 -22.71 17.87
N ASP A 150 -23.11 -22.24 17.73
CA ASP A 150 -22.02 -22.54 18.69
C ASP A 150 -21.71 -21.37 19.64
N GLN A 151 -22.67 -20.46 19.83
CA GLN A 151 -22.73 -19.65 21.04
C GLN A 151 -23.30 -20.52 22.16
N SER A 152 -22.56 -21.53 22.59
CA SER A 152 -22.83 -22.19 23.87
C SER A 152 -22.79 -21.09 24.93
N PRO A 153 -23.90 -20.83 25.65
CA PRO A 153 -23.92 -19.87 26.73
C PRO A 153 -23.08 -20.47 27.84
N THR A 154 -21.78 -20.19 27.85
CA THR A 154 -20.98 -20.40 29.06
C THR A 154 -21.57 -19.47 30.09
N GLY A 155 -22.44 -20.06 30.92
CA GLY A 155 -23.09 -19.45 32.04
C GLY A 155 -22.05 -18.73 32.89
N SER A 156 -21.93 -17.41 32.68
CA SER A 156 -21.43 -16.53 33.70
C SER A 156 -22.58 -16.34 34.68
N SER A 157 -22.65 -17.33 35.57
CA SER A 157 -23.36 -17.24 36.83
C SER A 157 -22.98 -15.91 37.48
N LYS A 158 -23.87 -14.92 37.36
CA LYS A 158 -23.90 -13.75 38.22
C LYS A 158 -24.06 -14.27 39.65
N ARG A 159 -22.93 -14.41 40.36
CA ARG A 159 -22.92 -14.57 41.80
C ARG A 159 -23.02 -13.16 42.40
N PRO A 160 -24.14 -12.77 43.01
CA PRO A 160 -24.25 -11.45 43.63
C PRO A 160 -23.47 -11.46 44.94
N SER A 161 -22.28 -10.86 44.94
CA SER A 161 -21.55 -10.60 46.18
C SER A 161 -22.16 -9.37 46.86
N SER A 162 -22.98 -9.63 47.87
CA SER A 162 -23.45 -8.68 48.87
C SER A 162 -22.29 -7.89 49.47
N ARG A 163 -22.25 -6.56 49.28
CA ARG A 163 -21.32 -5.68 49.98
C ARG A 163 -22.10 -4.80 50.96
N ARG A 164 -22.07 -5.21 52.23
CA ARG A 164 -22.47 -4.41 53.41
C ARG A 164 -21.71 -3.08 53.45
N PRO A 165 -22.36 -1.94 53.72
CA PRO A 165 -21.71 -0.78 54.31
C PRO A 165 -21.88 -0.81 55.83
N SER A 166 -20.80 -1.04 56.55
CA SER A 166 -20.68 -0.78 57.98
C SER A 166 -20.05 0.59 58.22
N GLY A 167 -20.88 1.55 58.63
CA GLY A 167 -20.69 2.46 59.77
C GLY A 167 -19.47 3.39 59.91
N ARG A 168 -19.74 4.45 60.68
CA ARG A 168 -18.87 5.43 61.38
C ARG A 168 -18.29 6.55 60.52
N ARG A 169 -18.77 7.78 60.75
CA ARG A 169 -18.49 8.60 61.95
C ARG A 169 -19.63 9.58 62.20
#